data_AF-A0A2I8VLV9-F1
#
_entry.id   AF-A0A2I8VLV9-F1
#
_cell.length_a   1.000
_cell.length_b   1.000
_cell.length_c   1.000
_cell.angle_alpha   90.00
_cell.angle_beta   90.00
_cell.angle_gamma   90.00
#
_symmetry.space_group_name_H-M   'P 1'
#
loop_
_entity.id
_entity.type
_entity.pdbx_description
1 polymer ?
#
loop_
_entity_poly.entity_id
_entity_poly.type
_entity_poly.pdbx_seq_one_letter_code
_entity_poly.pdbx_strand_id
1 'polypeptide(L)'
;MTAQNVPGDEWVELVPSNFEDDYSVVVEDAPIYLYPGDKPNRPVAGLPLRADAIQSGQVDRGVALWGRSQTDVDASVRVVPNIRIDGSNERAVTVSTSVQTDTYDRGDDFDTASDGYPVDLSPDETIQHLLLSIVEGEIDVELTTTDGDVVTIPVDGKASIDSYSVESVSISDPGSAPRIAGGWAGE
;
A
#
# COMPACT_ATOMS: atom_id res chain seq x y z
N MET A 1 -13.05 -2.27 1.21
CA MET A 1 -13.24 -0.95 0.57
C MET A 1 -13.65 -1.10 -0.88
N THR A 2 -14.54 -0.22 -1.35
CA THR A 2 -15.03 -0.24 -2.74
C THR A 2 -14.11 0.57 -3.64
N ALA A 3 -13.77 0.03 -4.81
CA ALA A 3 -13.08 0.77 -5.84
C ALA A 3 -13.90 2.01 -6.23
N GLN A 4 -13.24 3.17 -6.27
CA GLN A 4 -13.80 4.43 -6.71
C GLN A 4 -13.56 4.56 -8.22
N ASN A 5 -14.60 4.99 -8.94
CA ASN A 5 -14.49 5.30 -10.36
C ASN A 5 -13.84 6.68 -10.55
N VAL A 6 -12.81 6.75 -11.38
CA VAL A 6 -12.03 7.96 -11.67
C VAL A 6 -12.10 8.26 -13.16
N PRO A 7 -12.99 9.19 -13.59
CA PRO A 7 -13.19 9.49 -15.00
C PRO A 7 -12.01 10.23 -15.62
N GLY A 8 -11.98 10.23 -16.96
CA GLY A 8 -11.00 10.97 -17.75
C GLY A 8 -11.25 12.48 -17.84
N ASP A 9 -12.47 12.95 -17.57
CA ASP A 9 -12.88 14.34 -17.79
C ASP A 9 -13.05 15.16 -16.51
N GLU A 10 -13.05 14.52 -15.33
CA GLU A 10 -13.19 15.18 -14.04
C GLU A 10 -12.17 14.73 -12.99
N TRP A 11 -11.97 15.59 -11.99
CA TRP A 11 -11.20 15.26 -10.80
C TRP A 11 -12.12 14.77 -9.69
N VAL A 12 -11.82 13.58 -9.19
CA VAL A 12 -12.52 12.90 -8.10
C VAL A 12 -11.69 13.02 -6.83
N GLU A 13 -12.35 13.30 -5.70
CA GLU A 13 -11.69 13.30 -4.39
C GLU A 13 -11.48 11.85 -3.96
N LEU A 14 -10.22 11.43 -3.86
CA LEU A 14 -9.83 10.08 -3.47
C LEU A 14 -9.61 10.00 -1.96
N VAL A 15 -8.85 10.95 -1.42
CA VAL A 15 -8.61 11.11 0.02
C VAL A 15 -9.15 12.48 0.41
N PRO A 16 -10.13 12.55 1.32
CA PRO A 16 -10.75 13.81 1.68
C PRO A 16 -9.84 14.64 2.61
N SER A 17 -10.02 15.96 2.58
CA SER A 17 -9.15 16.90 3.35
C SER A 17 -9.20 16.78 4.88
N ASN A 18 -10.19 16.05 5.41
CA ASN A 18 -10.33 15.73 6.82
C ASN A 18 -9.73 14.36 7.20
N PHE A 19 -9.11 13.66 6.25
CA PHE A 19 -8.36 12.46 6.50
C PHE A 19 -7.01 12.84 7.12
N GLU A 20 -6.65 12.19 8.23
CA GLU A 20 -5.52 12.59 9.08
C GLU A 20 -4.57 11.42 9.36
N ASP A 21 -4.43 10.51 8.41
CA ASP A 21 -3.62 9.30 8.54
C ASP A 21 -2.86 9.00 7.24
N ASP A 22 -2.07 7.93 7.27
CA ASP A 22 -1.43 7.40 6.07
C ASP A 22 -2.45 6.79 5.11
N TYR A 23 -2.12 6.80 3.82
CA TYR A 23 -2.95 6.20 2.79
C TYR A 23 -2.11 5.49 1.74
N SER A 24 -2.73 4.52 1.09
CA SER A 24 -2.24 3.89 -0.13
C SER A 24 -3.31 3.95 -1.21
N VAL A 25 -2.95 4.53 -2.36
CA VAL A 25 -3.76 4.50 -3.57
C VAL A 25 -3.31 3.33 -4.42
N VAL A 26 -4.22 2.39 -4.66
CA VAL A 26 -4.04 1.25 -5.57
C VAL A 26 -4.82 1.54 -6.85
N VAL A 27 -4.11 1.59 -7.98
CA VAL A 27 -4.69 1.81 -9.30
C VAL A 27 -4.92 0.44 -9.96
N GLU A 28 -6.16 0.07 -10.26
CA GLU A 28 -6.49 -1.31 -10.60
C GLU A 28 -6.43 -1.61 -12.12
N ASP A 29 -6.88 -0.70 -12.99
CA ASP A 29 -7.12 -1.06 -14.41
C ASP A 29 -6.61 -0.04 -15.44
N ALA A 30 -6.58 1.25 -15.11
CA ALA A 30 -6.18 2.31 -16.03
C ALA A 30 -5.35 3.40 -15.33
N PRO A 31 -4.39 4.02 -16.03
CA PRO A 31 -3.49 5.00 -15.45
C PRO A 31 -4.24 6.27 -15.00
N ILE A 32 -3.84 6.82 -13.86
CA ILE A 32 -4.41 8.07 -13.30
C ILE A 32 -3.34 9.14 -13.07
N TYR A 33 -3.77 10.39 -12.96
CA TYR A 33 -3.04 11.47 -12.34
C TYR A 33 -3.49 11.64 -10.90
N LEU A 34 -2.54 11.75 -9.98
CA LEU A 34 -2.78 12.19 -8.61
C LEU A 34 -2.40 13.65 -8.42
N TYR A 35 -3.21 14.38 -7.67
CA TYR A 35 -2.95 15.78 -7.35
C TYR A 35 -3.31 16.08 -5.89
N PRO A 36 -2.33 16.41 -5.03
CA PRO A 36 -2.59 16.86 -3.67
C PRO A 36 -2.96 18.35 -3.62
N GLY A 37 -3.91 18.72 -2.78
CA GLY A 37 -4.33 20.10 -2.51
C GLY A 37 -5.79 20.36 -2.85
N ASP A 38 -6.07 21.59 -3.29
CA ASP A 38 -7.39 22.00 -3.72
C ASP A 38 -7.79 21.34 -5.04
N LYS A 39 -9.11 21.11 -5.24
CA LYS A 39 -9.64 20.55 -6.48
C LYS A 39 -9.14 21.35 -7.69
N PRO A 40 -8.47 20.71 -8.66
CA PRO A 40 -8.04 21.43 -9.86
C PRO A 40 -9.24 21.85 -10.71
N ASN A 41 -9.30 23.14 -11.05
CA ASN A 41 -10.34 23.70 -11.92
C ASN A 41 -10.09 23.47 -13.42
N ARG A 42 -8.93 22.88 -13.76
CA ARG A 42 -8.46 22.56 -15.13
C ARG A 42 -7.58 21.31 -15.07
N PRO A 43 -7.36 20.62 -16.20
CA PRO A 43 -6.29 19.63 -16.32
C PRO A 43 -4.94 20.23 -15.88
N VAL A 44 -4.36 19.69 -14.82
CA VAL A 44 -3.02 20.02 -14.33
C VAL A 44 -2.12 18.80 -14.47
N ALA A 45 -0.80 19.01 -14.52
CA ALA A 45 0.16 17.92 -14.46
C ALA A 45 0.17 17.35 -13.04
N GLY A 46 -0.61 16.29 -12.80
CA GLY A 46 -0.52 15.50 -11.58
C GLY A 46 0.64 14.50 -11.63
N LEU A 47 0.88 13.79 -10.52
CA LEU A 47 1.78 12.65 -10.48
C LEU A 47 1.17 11.51 -11.33
N PRO A 48 1.81 11.08 -12.43
CA PRO A 48 1.28 10.01 -13.25
C PRO A 48 1.50 8.65 -12.57
N LEU A 49 0.41 7.94 -12.30
CA LEU A 49 0.43 6.54 -11.88
C LEU A 49 -0.05 5.64 -13.02
N ARG A 50 0.61 4.49 -13.16
CA ARG A 50 0.22 3.47 -14.15
C ARG A 50 -0.91 2.60 -13.59
N ALA A 51 -1.53 1.79 -14.45
CA ALA A 51 -2.31 0.65 -13.97
C ALA A 51 -1.40 -0.25 -13.12
N ASP A 52 -1.98 -0.89 -12.10
CA ASP A 52 -1.33 -1.71 -11.09
C ASP A 52 -0.33 -0.95 -10.20
N ALA A 53 -0.23 0.37 -10.34
CA ALA A 53 0.66 1.16 -9.50
C ALA A 53 0.05 1.36 -8.11
N ILE A 54 0.92 1.28 -7.10
CA ILE A 54 0.60 1.63 -5.73
C ILE A 54 1.38 2.87 -5.36
N GLN A 55 0.67 3.89 -4.85
CA GLN A 55 1.27 5.10 -4.33
C GLN A 55 0.82 5.30 -2.89
N SER A 56 1.77 5.22 -1.97
CA SER A 56 1.53 5.54 -0.56
C SER A 56 2.01 6.93 -0.20
N GLY A 57 1.43 7.50 0.84
CA GLY A 57 1.86 8.77 1.39
C GLY A 57 1.07 9.14 2.63
N GLN A 58 1.40 10.32 3.16
CA GLN A 58 0.67 10.96 4.23
C GLN A 58 0.03 12.23 3.67
N VAL A 59 -1.24 12.49 3.99
CA VAL A 59 -1.88 13.76 3.67
C VAL A 59 -1.84 14.66 4.90
N ASP A 60 -1.36 15.90 4.72
CA ASP A 60 -1.44 16.90 5.78
C ASP A 60 -2.89 17.33 6.02
N ARG A 61 -3.25 17.59 7.28
CA ARG A 61 -4.57 18.11 7.66
C ARG A 61 -4.93 19.34 6.82
N GLY A 62 -6.04 19.26 6.08
CA GLY A 62 -6.54 20.33 5.21
C GLY A 62 -6.12 20.21 3.74
N VAL A 63 -5.38 19.16 3.35
CA VAL A 63 -5.02 18.84 1.96
C VAL A 63 -5.90 17.67 1.52
N ALA A 64 -6.52 17.72 0.34
CA ALA A 64 -7.21 16.56 -0.24
C ALA A 64 -6.33 15.91 -1.32
N LEU A 65 -6.55 14.64 -1.63
CA LEU A 65 -5.94 13.98 -2.77
C LEU A 65 -6.97 13.77 -3.87
N TRP A 66 -6.67 14.27 -5.06
CA TRP A 66 -7.53 14.19 -6.23
C TRP A 66 -6.97 13.21 -7.26
N GLY A 67 -7.85 12.41 -7.85
CA GLY A 67 -7.56 11.50 -8.96
C GLY A 67 -8.27 11.92 -10.24
N ARG A 68 -7.63 11.68 -11.39
CA ARG A 68 -8.25 11.79 -12.72
C ARG A 68 -7.61 10.79 -13.67
N SER A 69 -8.37 10.09 -14.51
CA SER A 69 -7.78 9.17 -15.49
C SER A 69 -6.89 9.93 -16.48
N GLN A 70 -5.78 9.32 -16.88
CA GLN A 70 -4.89 9.88 -17.91
C GLN A 70 -5.46 9.70 -19.32
N THR A 71 -6.52 8.90 -19.46
CA THR A 71 -7.12 8.52 -20.74
C THR A 71 -8.62 8.84 -20.73
N ASP A 72 -9.29 8.60 -21.86
CA ASP A 72 -10.75 8.73 -21.96
C ASP A 72 -11.49 7.51 -21.37
N VAL A 73 -10.76 6.55 -20.79
CA VAL A 73 -11.32 5.38 -20.11
C VAL A 73 -11.32 5.66 -18.61
N ASP A 74 -12.42 5.33 -17.95
CA ASP A 74 -12.53 5.41 -16.50
C ASP A 74 -11.53 4.45 -15.84
N ALA A 75 -10.91 4.91 -14.75
CA ALA A 75 -10.01 4.10 -13.95
C ALA A 75 -10.69 3.70 -12.63
N SER A 76 -10.44 2.47 -12.19
CA SER A 76 -10.82 1.95 -10.89
C SER A 76 -9.67 2.15 -9.92
N VAL A 77 -9.96 2.86 -8.82
CA VAL A 77 -8.94 3.23 -7.83
C VAL A 77 -9.44 2.88 -6.44
N ARG A 78 -8.63 2.14 -5.69
CA ARG A 78 -8.91 1.84 -4.29
C ARG A 78 -8.01 2.69 -3.40
N VAL A 79 -8.64 3.39 -2.46
CA VAL A 79 -7.93 4.14 -1.43
C VAL A 79 -7.99 3.31 -0.17
N VAL A 80 -6.82 2.98 0.36
CA VAL A 80 -6.65 2.18 1.56
C VAL A 80 -6.09 3.10 2.65
N PRO A 81 -6.89 3.47 3.67
CA PRO A 81 -6.42 4.22 4.81
C PRO A 81 -5.49 3.36 5.66
N ASN A 82 -4.63 4.01 6.44
CA ASN A 82 -3.81 3.41 7.50
C ASN A 82 -2.78 2.38 7.00
N ILE A 83 -2.41 2.44 5.71
CA ILE A 83 -1.35 1.61 5.13
C ILE A 83 -0.36 2.51 4.40
N ARG A 84 0.92 2.35 4.71
CA ARG A 84 2.03 2.98 3.99
C ARG A 84 3.02 1.92 3.49
N ILE A 85 3.28 1.92 2.19
CA ILE A 85 4.25 1.04 1.55
C ILE A 85 5.47 1.87 1.15
N ASP A 86 6.54 1.75 1.91
CA ASP A 86 7.82 2.37 1.59
C ASP A 86 8.64 1.39 0.72
N GLY A 87 8.45 1.50 -0.60
CA GLY A 87 9.24 0.77 -1.59
C GLY A 87 10.69 1.28 -1.61
N SER A 88 11.59 0.58 -0.93
CA SER A 88 13.04 0.78 -1.04
C SER A 88 13.54 0.33 -2.42
N ASN A 89 13.34 1.14 -3.45
CA ASN A 89 14.20 1.07 -4.62
C ASN A 89 15.54 1.69 -4.24
N GLU A 90 16.53 0.85 -3.90
CA GLU A 90 17.92 1.27 -3.68
C GLU A 90 18.47 1.98 -4.92
N ARG A 91 18.32 3.30 -4.97
CA ARG A 91 19.37 4.19 -5.49
C ARG A 91 19.91 4.95 -4.30
N ALA A 92 21.13 4.60 -3.92
CA ALA A 92 21.85 5.16 -2.78
C ALA A 92 21.60 6.67 -2.63
N VAL A 93 20.88 7.05 -1.59
CA VAL A 93 20.82 8.43 -1.10
C VAL A 93 21.01 8.37 0.41
N THR A 94 22.02 9.09 0.86
CA THR A 94 22.45 9.28 2.23
C THR A 94 21.28 9.37 3.21
N VAL A 95 21.19 8.41 4.12
CA VAL A 95 20.23 8.39 5.22
C VAL A 95 20.59 9.49 6.20
N SER A 96 19.86 10.61 6.18
CA SER A 96 19.69 11.47 7.35
C SER A 96 18.61 10.84 8.22
N THR A 97 19.04 10.05 9.21
CA THR A 97 18.17 9.38 10.18
C THR A 97 17.45 10.39 11.06
N SER A 98 16.14 10.57 10.88
CA SER A 98 15.23 10.71 12.02
C SER A 98 14.75 9.31 12.37
N VAL A 99 15.41 8.68 13.35
CA VAL A 99 14.92 7.43 13.94
C VAL A 99 13.71 7.80 14.79
N GLN A 100 12.50 7.66 14.23
CA GLN A 100 11.32 7.38 15.05
C GLN A 100 11.42 5.89 15.39
N THR A 101 11.79 5.58 16.62
CA THR A 101 11.69 4.24 17.17
C THR A 101 10.27 4.08 17.68
N ASP A 102 9.37 3.63 16.82
CA ASP A 102 8.12 3.04 17.26
C ASP A 102 8.49 1.69 17.89
N THR A 103 8.38 1.61 19.22
CA THR A 103 8.65 0.38 19.98
C THR A 103 7.34 -0.37 20.16
N TYR A 104 7.12 -1.40 19.32
CA TYR A 104 6.03 -2.36 19.49
C TYR A 104 6.44 -3.43 20.51
N ASP A 105 5.52 -3.79 21.40
CA ASP A 105 5.82 -4.68 22.54
C ASP A 105 5.94 -6.15 22.12
N ARG A 106 5.43 -6.55 20.93
CA ARG A 106 5.26 -7.95 20.53
C ARG A 106 5.44 -8.17 19.01
N GLY A 107 5.77 -9.39 18.58
CA GLY A 107 6.10 -9.74 17.20
C GLY A 107 6.55 -11.20 17.00
N ASP A 108 6.59 -11.67 15.75
CA ASP A 108 7.13 -12.99 15.36
C ASP A 108 7.82 -12.92 13.99
N ASP A 109 8.67 -13.90 13.68
CA ASP A 109 9.40 -14.01 12.41
C ASP A 109 9.10 -15.32 11.65
N PHE A 110 9.24 -15.29 10.33
CA PHE A 110 9.04 -16.45 9.47
C PHE A 110 10.06 -16.48 8.32
N ASP A 111 10.47 -17.69 7.94
CA ASP A 111 11.32 -17.94 6.76
C ASP A 111 10.80 -19.20 6.08
N THR A 112 10.01 -19.02 5.01
CA THR A 112 9.50 -20.13 4.23
C THR A 112 10.44 -20.37 3.06
N ALA A 113 11.40 -21.27 3.29
CA ALA A 113 12.15 -21.89 2.22
C ALA A 113 11.19 -22.81 1.42
N SER A 114 10.56 -22.22 0.40
CA SER A 114 10.09 -22.82 -0.86
C SER A 114 8.88 -23.79 -0.93
N ASP A 115 8.22 -24.18 0.16
CA ASP A 115 7.31 -25.35 0.06
C ASP A 115 5.87 -25.15 0.59
N GLY A 116 5.56 -24.02 1.23
CA GLY A 116 4.28 -23.81 1.93
C GLY A 116 3.62 -22.50 1.53
N TYR A 117 2.81 -22.53 0.46
CA TYR A 117 1.91 -21.44 0.09
C TYR A 117 0.45 -21.92 0.15
N PRO A 118 -0.50 -21.08 0.62
CA PRO A 118 -0.31 -19.73 1.15
C PRO A 118 0.42 -19.72 2.52
N VAL A 119 1.06 -18.60 2.84
CA VAL A 119 1.58 -18.33 4.19
C VAL A 119 0.56 -17.46 4.90
N ASP A 120 -0.12 -18.03 5.90
CA ASP A 120 -1.10 -17.30 6.70
C ASP A 120 -0.48 -16.87 8.04
N LEU A 121 -0.44 -15.56 8.29
CA LEU A 121 -0.10 -14.95 9.56
C LEU A 121 -1.40 -14.44 10.19
N SER A 122 -1.84 -15.10 11.26
CA SER A 122 -3.01 -14.69 12.05
C SER A 122 -2.62 -14.64 13.53
N PRO A 123 -1.80 -13.66 13.94
CA PRO A 123 -1.42 -13.50 15.34
C PRO A 123 -2.64 -13.16 16.21
N ASP A 124 -2.55 -13.45 17.51
CA ASP A 124 -3.58 -13.06 18.50
C ASP A 124 -3.67 -11.52 18.72
N GLU A 125 -2.72 -10.79 18.14
CA GLU A 125 -2.44 -9.37 18.33
C GLU A 125 -2.48 -8.64 17.00
N THR A 126 -2.82 -7.35 17.04
CA THR A 126 -2.91 -6.54 15.82
C THR A 126 -1.51 -6.26 15.27
N ILE A 127 -1.27 -6.66 14.02
CA ILE A 127 -0.05 -6.35 13.27
C ILE A 127 -0.03 -4.85 12.97
N GLN A 128 1.03 -4.19 13.41
CA GLN A 128 1.31 -2.77 13.22
C GLN A 128 2.40 -2.52 12.16
N HIS A 129 3.32 -3.47 12.02
CA HIS A 129 4.41 -3.38 11.04
C HIS A 129 4.72 -4.77 10.50
N LEU A 130 4.80 -4.92 9.18
CA LEU A 130 5.20 -6.14 8.50
C LEU A 130 6.42 -5.86 7.61
N LEU A 131 7.53 -6.54 7.87
CA LEU A 131 8.72 -6.51 7.03
C LEU A 131 8.78 -7.77 6.18
N LEU A 132 8.88 -7.60 4.85
CA LEU A 132 8.96 -8.69 3.89
C LEU A 132 10.25 -8.61 3.06
N SER A 133 11.09 -9.62 3.20
CA SER A 133 12.21 -9.88 2.31
C SER A 133 11.85 -10.99 1.34
N ILE A 134 11.38 -10.59 0.16
CA ILE A 134 11.20 -11.50 -0.97
C ILE A 134 12.56 -11.70 -1.63
N VAL A 135 13.03 -12.94 -1.66
CA VAL A 135 14.37 -13.27 -2.16
C VAL A 135 14.37 -13.35 -3.69
N GLU A 136 13.24 -13.60 -4.35
CA GLU A 136 13.04 -13.59 -5.81
C GLU A 136 11.59 -14.00 -6.13
N GLY A 137 10.84 -13.26 -6.96
CA GLY A 137 9.49 -13.61 -7.45
C GLY A 137 8.42 -12.56 -7.16
N GLU A 138 7.26 -12.67 -7.83
CA GLU A 138 6.07 -11.86 -7.58
C GLU A 138 5.15 -12.61 -6.61
N ILE A 139 4.62 -11.93 -5.61
CA ILE A 139 3.64 -12.47 -4.64
C ILE A 139 2.48 -11.52 -4.49
N ASP A 140 1.33 -12.07 -4.09
CA ASP A 140 0.18 -11.29 -3.67
C ASP A 140 0.04 -11.38 -2.15
N VAL A 141 0.16 -10.25 -1.47
CA VAL A 141 -0.03 -10.11 -0.02
C VAL A 141 -1.44 -9.62 0.25
N GLU A 142 -2.29 -10.50 0.74
CA GLU A 142 -3.63 -10.17 1.21
C GLU A 142 -3.59 -9.77 2.69
N LEU A 143 -3.98 -8.54 3.00
CA LEU A 143 -4.08 -8.00 4.36
C LEU A 143 -5.55 -7.87 4.74
N THR A 144 -5.93 -8.37 5.91
CA THR A 144 -7.23 -8.11 6.54
C THR A 144 -7.05 -7.14 7.69
N THR A 145 -7.60 -5.93 7.56
CA THR A 145 -7.57 -4.90 8.62
C THR A 145 -8.52 -5.24 9.78
N THR A 146 -8.35 -4.57 10.92
CA THR A 146 -9.27 -4.70 12.09
C THR A 146 -10.70 -4.28 11.80
N ASP A 147 -10.92 -3.49 10.75
CA ASP A 147 -12.27 -3.09 10.31
C ASP A 147 -12.89 -4.13 9.35
N GLY A 148 -12.19 -5.24 9.08
CA GLY A 148 -12.63 -6.34 8.20
C GLY A 148 -12.39 -6.09 6.71
N ASP A 149 -11.68 -5.02 6.35
CA ASP A 149 -11.32 -4.76 4.95
C ASP A 149 -10.16 -5.65 4.50
N VAL A 150 -10.35 -6.29 3.34
CA VAL A 150 -9.35 -7.14 2.67
C VAL A 150 -8.69 -6.40 1.51
N VAL A 151 -7.36 -6.35 1.48
CA VAL A 151 -6.55 -5.67 0.46
C VAL A 151 -5.47 -6.61 -0.06
N THR A 152 -5.42 -6.83 -1.36
CA THR A 152 -4.36 -7.60 -2.01
C THR A 152 -3.32 -6.65 -2.60
N ILE A 153 -2.06 -6.80 -2.17
CA ILE A 153 -0.91 -5.99 -2.60
C ILE A 153 0.03 -6.90 -3.39
N PRO A 154 0.16 -6.70 -4.72
CA PRO A 154 1.23 -7.35 -5.47
C PRO A 154 2.59 -6.79 -5.05
N VAL A 155 3.53 -7.67 -4.74
CA VAL A 155 4.91 -7.32 -4.34
C VAL A 155 5.90 -8.10 -5.19
N ASP A 156 6.82 -7.40 -5.85
CA ASP A 156 7.79 -7.95 -6.82
C ASP A 156 9.26 -7.93 -6.32
N GLY A 157 9.47 -7.59 -5.04
CA GLY A 157 10.79 -7.47 -4.44
C GLY A 157 10.77 -7.24 -2.92
N LYS A 158 11.90 -6.82 -2.33
CA LYS A 158 11.95 -6.50 -0.90
C LYS A 158 11.01 -5.33 -0.58
N ALA A 159 10.12 -5.51 0.38
CA ALA A 159 9.15 -4.51 0.78
C ALA A 159 9.02 -4.43 2.30
N SER A 160 8.83 -3.22 2.81
CA SER A 160 8.35 -3.01 4.17
C SER A 160 6.94 -2.46 4.05
N ILE A 161 5.99 -3.12 4.70
CA ILE A 161 4.59 -2.70 4.77
C ILE A 161 4.36 -2.23 6.20
N ASP A 162 4.21 -0.92 6.37
CA ASP A 162 3.84 -0.32 7.65
C ASP A 162 2.32 -0.13 7.67
N SER A 163 1.64 -0.66 8.68
CA SER A 163 0.17 -0.65 8.70
C SER A 163 -0.38 -0.53 10.11
N TYR A 164 -1.16 0.52 10.37
CA TYR A 164 -1.56 0.86 11.73
C TYR A 164 -2.56 -0.11 12.40
N SER A 165 -3.11 -1.11 11.70
CA SER A 165 -3.97 -2.15 12.30
C SER A 165 -4.36 -3.29 11.33
N VAL A 166 -3.66 -4.43 11.38
CA VAL A 166 -3.97 -5.64 10.58
C VAL A 166 -4.26 -6.84 11.50
N GLU A 167 -5.36 -7.55 11.25
CA GLU A 167 -5.74 -8.78 11.98
C GLU A 167 -5.09 -10.03 11.38
N SER A 168 -4.99 -10.09 10.05
CA SER A 168 -4.35 -11.22 9.39
C SER A 168 -3.69 -10.83 8.08
N VAL A 169 -2.68 -11.60 7.71
CA VAL A 169 -1.95 -11.49 6.45
C VAL A 169 -1.93 -12.86 5.81
N SER A 170 -2.37 -12.98 4.57
CA SER A 170 -2.17 -14.18 3.75
C SER A 170 -1.26 -13.83 2.58
N ILE A 171 -0.21 -14.62 2.39
CA ILE A 171 0.72 -14.43 1.30
C ILE A 171 0.54 -15.57 0.31
N SER A 172 0.20 -15.22 -0.92
CA SER A 172 -0.08 -16.16 -1.99
C SER A 172 0.92 -16.04 -3.13
N ASP A 173 1.28 -17.19 -3.72
CA ASP A 173 2.21 -17.28 -4.85
C ASP A 173 1.43 -17.50 -6.16
N PRO A 174 1.59 -16.63 -7.17
CA PRO A 174 0.98 -16.81 -8.49
C PRO A 174 1.68 -17.87 -9.38
N GLY A 175 2.74 -18.54 -8.90
CA GLY A 175 3.32 -19.74 -9.53
C GLY A 175 4.84 -19.75 -9.68
N SER A 176 5.56 -18.95 -8.89
CA SER A 176 7.02 -18.79 -8.95
C SER A 176 7.77 -19.36 -7.74
N ALA A 177 7.06 -19.84 -6.72
CA ALA A 177 7.55 -20.35 -5.43
C ALA A 177 8.70 -19.50 -4.83
N PRO A 178 8.48 -18.19 -4.63
CA PRO A 178 9.48 -17.29 -4.06
C PRO A 178 9.91 -17.78 -2.68
N ARG A 179 11.16 -17.53 -2.27
CA ARG A 179 11.50 -17.60 -0.84
C ARG A 179 11.11 -16.29 -0.19
N ILE A 180 10.28 -16.36 0.84
CA ILE A 180 9.87 -15.19 1.62
C ILE A 180 10.38 -15.38 3.04
N ALA A 181 11.13 -14.40 3.49
CA ALA A 181 11.46 -14.25 4.89
C ALA A 181 10.91 -12.92 5.37
N GLY A 182 10.36 -12.88 6.56
CA GLY A 182 9.75 -11.69 7.09
C GLY A 182 9.55 -11.75 8.58
N GLY A 183 9.03 -10.67 9.12
CA GLY A 183 8.61 -10.60 10.50
C GLY A 183 7.57 -9.51 10.66
N TRP A 184 6.77 -9.64 11.70
CA TRP A 184 5.79 -8.64 12.05
C TRP A 184 6.03 -8.13 13.48
N ALA A 185 5.58 -6.91 13.73
CA ALA A 185 5.51 -6.31 15.05
C ALA A 185 4.09 -5.77 15.30
N GLY A 186 3.60 -5.87 16.54
CA GLY A 186 2.24 -5.54 16.95
C GLY A 186 2.10 -5.33 18.46
N GLU A 187 0.87 -5.06 18.92
CA GLU A 187 0.53 -4.71 20.32
C GLU A 187 -0.13 -5.84 21.12
#